data_AF-A0A951BEJ4-F1
#
_entry.id   AF-A0A951BEJ4-F1
#
_cell.length_a   1.000
_cell.length_b   1.000
_cell.length_c   1.000
_cell.angle_alpha   90.00
_cell.angle_beta   90.00
_cell.angle_gamma   90.00
#
_symmetry.space_group_name_H-M   'P 1'
#
loop_
_entity.id
_entity.type
_entity.pdbx_description
1 polymer ?
#
loop_
_entity_poly.entity_id
_entity_poly.type
_entity_poly.pdbx_seq_one_letter_code
_entity_poly.pdbx_strand_id
1 'polypeptide(L)' 'MTTIPALTRARSFCERFGLRLPILLAPMAGACPPSLSIAVAKAGGLGACGALLMSLLA' A
#
# COMPACT_ATOMS: atom_id res chain seq x y z
N MET A 1 -22.59 3.92 19.84
CA MET A 1 -21.76 3.11 18.94
C MET A 1 -20.33 3.26 19.41
N THR A 2 -19.74 2.25 20.04
CA THR A 2 -18.36 2.31 20.57
C THR A 2 -17.37 2.35 19.41
N THR A 3 -16.62 3.44 19.31
CA THR A 3 -15.59 3.62 18.28
C THR A 3 -14.35 2.82 18.68
N ILE A 4 -14.01 1.79 17.92
CA ILE A 4 -12.74 1.06 18.08
C ILE A 4 -11.61 1.99 17.60
N PRO A 5 -10.65 2.41 18.46
CA PRO A 5 -9.63 3.38 18.07
C PRO A 5 -8.82 2.97 16.83
N ALA A 6 -8.59 1.67 16.65
CA ALA A 6 -7.92 1.13 15.46
C ALA A 6 -8.71 1.41 14.16
N LEU A 7 -10.04 1.33 14.19
CA LEU A 7 -10.87 1.63 13.01
C LEU A 7 -10.83 3.12 12.65
N THR A 8 -10.80 4.01 13.66
CA THR A 8 -10.65 5.45 13.42
C THR A 8 -9.31 5.75 12.74
N ARG A 9 -8.20 5.18 13.23
CA ARG A 9 -6.88 5.35 12.60
C ARG A 9 -6.84 4.81 11.17
N ALA A 10 -7.44 3.63 10.93
CA ALA A 10 -7.50 3.03 9.60
C ALA A 10 -8.28 3.92 8.61
N ARG A 11 -9.39 4.52 9.04
CA ARG A 11 -10.15 5.49 8.22
C ARG A 11 -9.34 6.74 7.91
N SER A 12 -8.75 7.37 8.93
CA SER A 12 -7.91 8.55 8.72
C SER A 12 -6.69 8.29 7.84
N PHE A 13 -6.14 7.06 7.87
CA PHE A 13 -5.08 6.64 6.95
C PHE A 13 -5.59 6.59 5.51
N CYS A 14 -6.73 5.94 5.27
CA CYS A 14 -7.34 5.89 3.94
C CYS A 14 -7.66 7.28 3.39
N GLU A 15 -8.25 8.17 4.20
CA GLU A 15 -8.57 9.55 3.82
C GLU A 15 -7.31 10.34 3.44
N ARG A 16 -6.23 10.22 4.24
CA ARG A 16 -4.98 10.93 3.99
C ARG A 16 -4.31 10.53 2.68
N PHE A 17 -4.41 9.25 2.29
CA PHE A 17 -3.69 8.69 1.14
C PHE A 17 -4.59 8.34 -0.05
N GLY A 18 -5.89 8.67 0.00
CA GLY A 18 -6.84 8.38 -1.08
C GLY A 18 -7.12 6.89 -1.31
N LEU A 19 -7.02 6.07 -0.25
CA LEU A 19 -7.20 4.62 -0.33
C LEU A 19 -8.65 4.22 -0.04
N ARG A 20 -9.06 3.06 -0.54
CA ARG A 20 -10.34 2.42 -0.18
C ARG A 20 -10.16 1.39 0.92
N LEU A 21 -9.00 0.75 0.96
CA LEU A 21 -8.66 -0.31 1.91
C LEU A 21 -7.40 0.08 2.70
N PRO A 22 -7.36 -0.14 4.03
CA PRO A 22 -6.18 0.13 4.85
C PRO A 22 -5.15 -1.01 4.73
N ILE A 23 -4.80 -1.39 3.48
CA ILE A 23 -3.90 -2.49 3.16
C ILE A 23 -2.70 -1.95 2.38
N LEU A 24 -1.50 -2.30 2.85
CA LEU A 24 -0.22 -1.91 2.29
C LEU A 24 0.52 -3.17 1.82
N LEU A 25 1.02 -3.14 0.57
CA LEU A 25 2.01 -4.11 0.12
C LEU A 25 3.35 -3.84 0.81
N ALA A 26 3.92 -4.83 1.48
CA ALA A 26 5.26 -4.69 2.06
C ALA A 26 6.32 -4.59 0.95
N PRO A 27 7.23 -3.59 0.96
CA PRO A 27 8.32 -3.50 -0.01
C PRO A 27 9.38 -4.56 0.29
N MET A 28 9.43 -5.60 -0.55
CA MET A 28 10.41 -6.68 -0.47
C MET A 28 11.27 -6.69 -1.75
N ALA A 29 12.56 -6.42 -1.60
CA ALA A 29 13.48 -6.37 -2.74
C ALA A 29 13.48 -7.71 -3.50
N GLY A 30 13.34 -7.65 -4.83
CA GLY A 30 13.27 -8.83 -5.68
C GLY A 30 11.93 -9.59 -5.70
N ALA A 31 10.94 -9.21 -4.86
CA ALA A 31 9.64 -9.90 -4.78
C ALA A 31 8.42 -9.01 -5.07
N CYS A 32 8.61 -7.70 -5.27
CA CYS A 32 7.55 -6.75 -5.56
C CYS A 32 7.69 -6.16 -6.98
N PRO A 33 7.30 -6.90 -8.04
CA PRO A 33 7.33 -6.36 -9.40
C PRO A 33 6.31 -5.21 -9.56
N PRO A 34 6.54 -4.23 -10.47
CA PRO A 34 5.62 -3.10 -10.67
C PRO A 34 4.15 -3.51 -10.93
N SER A 35 3.95 -4.62 -11.65
CA SER A 35 2.61 -5.17 -11.92
C SER A 35 1.82 -5.54 -10.65
N LEU A 36 2.49 -6.06 -9.62
CA LEU A 36 1.87 -6.36 -8.33
C LEU A 36 1.43 -5.08 -7.62
N SER A 37 2.28 -4.06 -7.63
CA SER A 37 1.97 -2.77 -6.99
C SER A 37 0.83 -2.03 -7.70
N ILE A 38 0.76 -2.13 -9.03
CA ILE A 38 -0.37 -1.65 -9.83
C ILE A 38 -1.66 -2.41 -9.46
N ALA A 39 -1.61 -3.73 -9.31
CA ALA A 39 -2.78 -4.52 -8.94
C ALA A 39 -3.32 -4.12 -7.55
N VAL A 40 -2.43 -3.92 -6.57
CA VAL A 40 -2.80 -3.45 -5.22
C VAL A 40 -3.43 -2.05 -5.27
N ALA A 41 -2.83 -1.12 -6.03
CA ALA A 41 -3.36 0.23 -6.20
C ALA A 41 -4.75 0.23 -6.86
N LYS A 42 -4.96 -0.59 -7.90
CA LYS A 42 -6.26 -0.76 -8.56
C LYS A 42 -7.32 -1.36 -7.64
N ALA A 43 -6.93 -2.25 -6.73
CA ALA A 43 -7.80 -2.78 -5.70
C ALA A 43 -8.14 -1.75 -4.59
N GLY A 44 -7.48 -0.59 -4.59
CA GLY A 44 -7.71 0.49 -3.63
C GLY A 44 -6.84 0.44 -2.39
N GLY A 45 -5.76 -0.35 -2.39
CA GLY A 45 -4.71 -0.35 -1.37
C GLY A 45 -3.48 0.46 -1.79
N LEU A 46 -2.41 0.39 -0.99
CA LEU A 46 -1.15 1.08 -1.26
C LEU A 46 -0.12 0.09 -1.83
N GLY A 47 0.29 0.30 -3.08
CA GLY A 47 1.38 -0.45 -3.71
C GLY A 47 2.76 0.05 -3.26
N ALA A 48 3.77 -0.81 -3.28
CA ALA A 48 5.12 -0.48 -2.82
C ALA A 48 6.20 -1.04 -3.76
N CYS A 49 7.41 -0.52 -3.68
CA CYS A 49 8.53 -0.95 -4.51
C CYS A 49 9.76 -1.23 -3.64
N GLY A 50 10.28 -2.46 -3.71
CA GLY A 50 11.50 -2.86 -3.02
C GLY A 50 12.74 -2.34 -3.76
N ALA A 51 13.12 -1.08 -3.53
CA ALA A 51 14.12 -0.38 -4.35
C ALA A 51 15.58 -0.81 -4.11
N LEU A 52 15.88 -1.63 -3.10
CA LEU A 52 17.25 -2.03 -2.75
C LEU A 52 18.03 -2.65 -3.93
N LEU A 53 17.34 -3.42 -4.79
CA LEU A 53 17.93 -4.11 -5.94
C LEU A 53 17.55 -3.46 -7.28
N MET A 54 16.86 -2.31 -7.28
CA MET A 54 16.45 -1.64 -8.50
C MET A 54 17.66 -1.00 -9.19
N SER A 55 17.81 -1.26 -10.49
CA SER A 55 18.76 -0.52 -11.33
C SER A 55 18.08 0.68 -11.97
N LEU A 56 18.84 1.70 -12.37
CA LEU A 56 18.35 2.92 -13.04
C LEU A 56 17.62 2.66 -14.38
N LEU A 57 17.69 1.42 -14.90
CA LEU A 57 17.01 0.99 -16.13
C LEU A 57 15.70 0.21 -15.89
N ALA A 58 15.31 -0.02 -14.63
CA ALA A 58 14.14 -0.83 -14.26
C ALA A 58 12.82 -0.04 -14.26
#